data_AF-A0A0R2R7L2-F1
#
_entry.id   AF-A0A0R2R7L2-F1
#
_cell.length_a   1.000
_cell.length_b   1.000
_cell.length_c   1.000
_cell.angle_alpha   90.00
_cell.angle_beta   90.00
_cell.angle_gamma   90.00
#
_symmetry.space_group_name_H-M   'P 1'
#
loop_
_entity.id
_entity.type
_entity.pdbx_description
1 polymer ?
#
loop_
_entity_poly.entity_id
_entity_poly.type
_entity_poly.pdbx_seq_one_letter_code
_entity_poly.pdbx_strand_id
1 'polypeptide(L)'
;MIGREAHRLDALAPRVIYDIDEATSFVADRLPSESQARLTYAELRKMLAMHMAWLESKGLQPQDVTDRRQDITESVIIAEDELTAYLLGKAAEARIEILDDVDIVHVVSAHLDYFEAIGAVGPSASSTDL
;
A
#
# COMPACT_ATOMS: atom_id res chain seq x y z
N MET A 1 47.82 7.13 -16.05
CA MET A 1 46.53 7.83 -16.22
C MET A 1 45.67 7.45 -15.02
N ILE A 2 45.63 8.33 -14.03
CA ILE A 2 44.75 8.22 -12.85
C ILE A 2 43.49 9.01 -13.20
N GLY A 3 42.30 8.46 -12.98
CA GLY A 3 41.07 9.23 -13.13
C GLY A 3 39.78 8.41 -13.30
N ARG A 4 39.28 7.84 -12.21
CA ARG A 4 37.95 8.13 -11.65
C ARG A 4 37.59 7.08 -10.61
N GLU A 5 37.94 7.39 -9.37
CA GLU A 5 37.08 7.06 -8.24
C GLU A 5 35.84 7.95 -8.37
N ALA A 6 34.67 7.35 -8.59
CA ALA A 6 33.38 8.02 -8.45
C ALA A 6 32.44 7.10 -7.68
N HIS A 7 32.79 6.87 -6.41
CA HIS A 7 31.91 7.20 -5.28
C HIS A 7 30.40 7.06 -5.56
N ARG A 8 29.91 5.83 -5.70
CA ARG A 8 28.54 5.50 -5.27
C ARG A 8 28.62 4.98 -3.83
N LEU A 9 28.97 5.87 -2.91
CA LEU A 9 28.59 5.69 -1.52
C LEU A 9 27.12 6.09 -1.42
N ASP A 10 26.29 5.09 -1.12
CA ASP A 10 25.19 5.17 -0.18
C ASP A 10 24.37 6.46 -0.22
N ALA A 11 23.60 6.63 -1.29
CA ALA A 11 22.27 7.17 -1.04
C ALA A 11 21.50 6.07 -0.29
N LEU A 12 21.70 5.96 1.02
CA LEU A 12 20.75 5.31 1.90
C LEU A 12 19.41 5.94 1.53
N ALA A 13 18.57 5.21 0.79
CA ALA A 13 17.21 5.64 0.55
C ALA A 13 16.65 6.02 1.91
N PRO A 14 16.01 7.20 2.07
CA PRO A 14 15.44 7.60 3.34
C PRO A 14 14.65 6.40 3.89
N ARG A 15 14.88 6.04 5.15
CA ARG A 15 14.07 5.03 5.81
C ARG A 15 12.65 5.60 5.85
N VAL A 16 11.79 5.20 4.93
CA VAL A 16 10.40 5.64 4.97
C VAL A 16 9.63 4.62 5.77
N ILE A 17 9.28 5.02 6.98
CA ILE A 17 8.52 4.22 7.92
C ILE A 17 7.05 4.44 7.56
N TYR A 18 6.29 3.35 7.45
CA TYR A 18 4.83 3.43 7.28
C TYR A 18 4.21 4.22 8.45
N ASP A 19 3.48 5.29 8.13
CA ASP A 19 2.67 6.05 9.07
C ASP A 19 1.18 5.92 8.68
N ILE A 20 0.37 5.36 9.59
CA ILE A 20 -1.05 5.11 9.32
C ILE A 20 -1.87 6.41 9.19
N ASP A 21 -1.48 7.47 9.89
CA ASP A 21 -2.21 8.73 9.86
C ASP A 21 -1.85 9.49 8.56
N GLU A 22 -0.58 9.45 8.13
CA GLU A 22 -0.17 9.93 6.81
C GLU A 22 -0.85 9.15 5.68
N ALA A 23 -0.85 7.81 5.76
CA ALA A 23 -1.52 6.95 4.80
C ALA A 23 -3.02 7.26 4.71
N THR A 24 -3.69 7.48 5.85
CA THR A 24 -5.12 7.81 5.88
C THR A 24 -5.40 9.13 5.17
N SER A 25 -4.57 10.17 5.40
CA SER A 25 -4.68 11.44 4.68
C SER A 25 -4.44 11.26 3.18
N PHE A 26 -3.37 10.54 2.81
CA PHE A 26 -2.98 10.32 1.42
C PHE A 26 -4.07 9.59 0.62
N VAL A 27 -4.68 8.56 1.22
CA VAL A 27 -5.75 7.78 0.61
C VAL A 27 -7.03 8.61 0.53
N ALA A 28 -7.39 9.34 1.59
CA ALA A 28 -8.57 10.20 1.58
C ALA A 28 -8.52 11.20 0.41
N ASP A 29 -7.36 11.81 0.14
CA ASP A 29 -7.17 12.78 -0.93
C ASP A 29 -7.29 12.19 -2.35
N ARG A 30 -7.23 10.86 -2.50
CA ARG A 30 -7.24 10.14 -3.79
C ARG A 30 -8.49 9.31 -4.04
N LEU A 31 -9.33 9.12 -3.03
CA LEU A 31 -10.59 8.41 -3.20
C LEU A 31 -11.53 9.19 -4.13
N PRO A 32 -12.29 8.51 -5.01
CA PRO A 32 -13.39 9.13 -5.74
C PRO A 32 -14.40 9.76 -4.77
N SER A 33 -15.03 10.87 -5.18
CA SER A 33 -15.98 11.62 -4.35
C SER A 33 -17.13 10.75 -3.82
N GLU A 34 -17.51 9.74 -4.59
CA GLU A 34 -18.55 8.77 -4.22
C GLU A 34 -18.12 7.90 -3.03
N SER A 35 -16.92 7.34 -3.06
CA SER A 35 -16.33 6.57 -1.97
C SER A 35 -16.02 7.43 -0.74
N GLN A 36 -15.56 8.68 -0.95
CA GLN A 36 -15.34 9.64 0.15
C GLN A 36 -16.63 9.95 0.93
N ALA A 37 -17.76 10.09 0.22
CA ALA A 37 -19.04 10.39 0.86
C ALA A 37 -19.55 9.24 1.74
N ARG A 38 -19.07 8.02 1.52
CA ARG A 38 -19.47 6.79 2.22
C ARG A 38 -18.55 6.40 3.36
N LEU A 39 -17.37 7.01 3.48
CA LEU A 39 -16.36 6.67 4.47
C LEU A 39 -16.03 7.86 5.37
N THR A 40 -16.16 7.65 6.68
CA THR A 40 -15.53 8.57 7.63
C THR A 40 -14.02 8.34 7.68
N TYR A 41 -13.28 9.38 8.07
CA TYR A 41 -11.82 9.29 8.25
C TYR A 41 -11.40 8.18 9.24
N ALA A 42 -12.19 7.97 10.30
CA ALA A 42 -11.94 6.92 11.28
C ALA A 42 -12.18 5.51 10.72
N GLU A 43 -13.17 5.34 9.84
CA GLU A 43 -13.43 4.08 9.14
C GLU A 43 -12.35 3.79 8.11
N LEU A 44 -11.93 4.81 7.35
CA LEU A 44 -10.82 4.68 6.42
C LEU A 44 -9.55 4.22 7.14
N ARG A 45 -9.20 4.84 8.25
CA ARG A 45 -8.06 4.43 9.08
C ARG A 45 -8.14 2.97 9.53
N LYS A 46 -9.34 2.50 9.90
CA LYS A 46 -9.56 1.08 10.26
C LYS A 46 -9.38 0.16 9.06
N MET A 47 -9.87 0.55 7.89
CA MET A 47 -9.69 -0.21 6.65
C MET A 47 -8.19 -0.36 6.31
N LEU A 48 -7.40 0.71 6.43
CA LEU A 48 -5.95 0.62 6.21
C LEU A 48 -5.27 -0.32 7.22
N ALA A 49 -5.69 -0.29 8.49
CA ALA A 49 -5.18 -1.22 9.49
C ALA A 49 -5.54 -2.69 9.18
N MET A 50 -6.75 -2.95 8.68
CA MET A 50 -7.18 -4.29 8.25
C MET A 50 -6.36 -4.78 7.06
N HIS A 51 -6.08 -3.90 6.10
CA HIS A 51 -5.23 -4.24 4.96
C HIS A 51 -3.80 -4.57 5.40
N MET A 52 -3.21 -3.81 6.33
CA MET A 52 -1.90 -4.12 6.91
C MET A 52 -1.90 -5.47 7.65
N ALA A 53 -2.95 -5.78 8.42
CA ALA A 53 -3.08 -7.07 9.09
C ALA A 53 -3.22 -8.25 8.11
N TRP A 54 -3.87 -8.02 6.97
CA TRP A 54 -3.93 -9.01 5.90
C TRP A 54 -2.55 -9.22 5.26
N LEU A 55 -1.83 -8.14 4.93
CA LEU A 55 -0.46 -8.22 4.41
C LEU A 55 0.47 -8.96 5.38
N GLU A 56 0.34 -8.70 6.68
CA GLU A 56 1.01 -9.48 7.74
C GLU A 56 0.70 -10.97 7.66
N SER A 57 -0.57 -11.34 7.58
CA SER A 57 -0.98 -12.74 7.52
C SER A 57 -0.45 -13.48 6.29
N LYS A 58 -0.13 -12.75 5.22
CA LYS A 58 0.44 -13.26 3.97
C LYS A 58 1.97 -13.16 3.92
N GLY A 59 2.61 -12.55 4.92
CA GLY A 59 4.05 -12.26 4.91
C GLY A 59 4.46 -11.18 3.89
N LEU A 60 3.50 -10.36 3.45
CA LEU A 60 3.64 -9.33 2.42
C LEU A 60 3.75 -7.92 2.99
N GLN A 61 4.05 -7.76 4.30
CA GLN A 61 4.25 -6.43 4.85
C GLN A 61 5.38 -5.71 4.10
N PRO A 62 5.24 -4.40 3.83
CA PRO A 62 6.35 -3.61 3.34
C PRO A 62 7.51 -3.69 4.35
N GLN A 63 8.59 -4.41 3.98
CA GLN A 63 9.77 -4.52 4.83
C GLN A 63 10.61 -3.25 4.71
N ASP A 64 11.15 -2.79 5.85
CA ASP A 64 12.21 -1.78 5.89
C ASP A 64 13.23 -2.06 4.79
N VAL A 65 13.58 -1.04 4.00
CA VAL A 65 14.49 -1.13 2.85
C VAL A 65 15.86 -1.62 3.31
N THR A 66 15.98 -2.94 3.47
CA THR A 66 17.18 -3.69 3.80
C THR A 66 17.43 -4.62 2.62
N ASP A 67 17.94 -4.05 1.53
CA ASP A 67 18.52 -4.76 0.38
C ASP A 67 17.73 -5.95 -0.22
N ARG A 68 16.42 -6.03 0.03
CA ARG A 68 15.54 -7.02 -0.59
C ARG A 68 14.69 -6.35 -1.65
N ARG A 69 14.89 -6.79 -2.88
CA ARG A 69 14.00 -6.53 -4.01
C ARG A 69 12.60 -7.04 -3.60
N GLN A 70 11.68 -6.12 -3.35
CA GLN A 70 10.30 -6.46 -3.07
C GLN A 70 9.71 -7.14 -4.32
N ASP A 71 9.01 -8.25 -4.13
CA ASP A 71 8.40 -9.03 -5.21
C ASP A 71 6.87 -9.09 -4.99
N ILE A 72 6.24 -7.92 -5.03
CA ILE A 72 4.79 -7.77 -4.83
C ILE A 72 4.05 -7.86 -6.19
N THR A 73 4.73 -8.26 -7.26
CA THR A 73 4.20 -8.08 -8.63
C THR A 73 3.31 -9.20 -9.16
N GLU A 74 3.46 -10.46 -8.71
CA GLU A 74 2.71 -11.59 -9.30
C GLU A 74 1.76 -12.29 -8.29
N SER A 75 2.05 -12.20 -6.99
CA SER A 75 1.21 -12.79 -5.94
C SER A 75 -0.05 -11.98 -5.61
N VAL A 76 -0.15 -10.72 -6.07
CA VAL A 76 -1.24 -9.80 -5.71
C VAL A 76 -2.52 -10.06 -6.50
N ILE A 77 -2.42 -10.42 -7.78
CA ILE A 77 -3.61 -10.63 -8.65
C ILE A 77 -4.43 -11.85 -8.19
N ILE A 78 -3.78 -12.93 -7.76
CA ILE A 78 -4.46 -14.12 -7.22
C ILE A 78 -5.09 -13.82 -5.84
N ALA A 79 -4.61 -12.79 -5.15
CA ALA A 79 -5.02 -12.46 -3.80
C ALA A 79 -6.08 -11.33 -3.75
N GLU A 80 -6.44 -10.71 -4.87
CA GLU A 80 -7.41 -9.59 -4.93
C GLU A 80 -8.81 -10.01 -4.50
N ASP A 81 -9.31 -11.15 -4.98
CA ASP A 81 -10.61 -11.70 -4.58
C ASP A 81 -10.62 -12.11 -3.10
N GLU A 82 -9.52 -12.72 -2.63
CA GLU A 82 -9.36 -13.13 -1.24
C GLU A 82 -9.25 -11.91 -0.30
N LEU A 83 -8.53 -10.88 -0.72
CA LEU A 83 -8.38 -9.61 -0.01
C LEU A 83 -9.72 -8.88 0.06
N THR A 84 -10.44 -8.78 -1.06
CA THR A 84 -11.74 -8.11 -1.11
C THR A 84 -12.75 -8.81 -0.21
N ALA A 85 -12.84 -10.15 -0.29
CA ALA A 85 -13.70 -10.93 0.60
C ALA A 85 -13.32 -10.79 2.08
N TYR A 86 -12.02 -10.79 2.39
CA TYR A 86 -11.52 -10.55 3.74
C TYR A 86 -11.91 -9.16 4.26
N LEU A 87 -11.68 -8.11 3.47
CA LEU A 87 -11.95 -6.73 3.85
C LEU A 87 -13.46 -6.47 3.98
N LEU A 88 -14.30 -7.04 3.11
CA LEU A 88 -15.76 -7.01 3.26
C LEU A 88 -16.19 -7.62 4.59
N GLY A 89 -15.64 -8.80 4.95
CA GLY A 89 -15.92 -9.45 6.23
C GLY A 89 -15.50 -8.60 7.43
N LYS A 90 -14.31 -7.99 7.37
CA LYS A 90 -13.80 -7.13 8.45
C LYS A 90 -14.53 -5.79 8.56
N ALA A 91 -14.93 -5.19 7.44
CA ALA A 91 -15.77 -4.01 7.41
C ALA A 91 -17.11 -4.28 8.10
N ALA A 92 -17.75 -5.41 7.79
CA ALA A 92 -19.00 -5.83 8.44
C ALA A 92 -18.83 -6.05 9.95
N GLU A 93 -17.78 -6.75 10.38
CA GLU A 93 -17.45 -6.91 11.82
C GLU A 93 -17.25 -5.56 12.52
N ALA A 94 -16.64 -4.59 11.84
CA ALA A 94 -16.38 -3.25 12.34
C ALA A 94 -17.58 -2.28 12.20
N ARG A 95 -18.72 -2.74 11.66
CA ARG A 95 -19.94 -1.97 11.36
C ARG A 95 -19.73 -0.81 10.39
N ILE A 96 -18.87 -1.01 9.41
CA ILE A 96 -18.67 -0.09 8.29
C ILE A 96 -19.64 -0.51 7.17
N GLU A 97 -20.92 -0.16 7.32
CA GLU A 97 -22.02 -0.73 6.52
C GLU A 97 -22.18 -0.11 5.13
N ILE A 98 -21.50 1.00 4.84
CA ILE A 98 -21.71 1.78 3.60
C ILE A 98 -20.74 1.32 2.47
N LEU A 99 -19.94 0.28 2.70
CA LEU A 99 -18.94 -0.19 1.74
C LEU A 99 -19.46 -1.29 0.82
N ASP A 100 -19.17 -1.15 -0.47
CA ASP A 100 -19.23 -2.22 -1.46
C ASP A 100 -17.82 -2.66 -1.90
N ASP A 101 -17.76 -3.62 -2.83
CA ASP A 101 -16.53 -4.13 -3.42
C ASP A 101 -15.74 -3.04 -4.15
N VAL A 102 -16.42 -2.18 -4.89
CA VAL A 102 -15.82 -1.05 -5.63
C VAL A 102 -15.11 -0.08 -4.67
N ASP A 103 -15.73 0.27 -3.55
CA ASP A 103 -15.11 1.14 -2.55
C ASP A 103 -13.86 0.52 -1.93
N ILE A 104 -13.89 -0.79 -1.67
CA ILE A 104 -12.73 -1.51 -1.14
C ILE A 104 -11.59 -1.50 -2.14
N VAL A 105 -11.87 -1.73 -3.42
CA VAL A 105 -10.87 -1.67 -4.50
C VAL A 105 -10.24 -0.28 -4.57
N HIS A 106 -11.03 0.79 -4.49
CA HIS A 106 -10.49 2.16 -4.47
C HIS A 106 -9.59 2.43 -3.26
N VAL A 107 -9.99 1.98 -2.06
CA VAL A 107 -9.20 2.14 -0.83
C VAL A 107 -7.88 1.37 -0.93
N VAL A 108 -7.92 0.11 -1.36
CA VAL A 108 -6.72 -0.74 -1.50
C VAL A 108 -5.78 -0.16 -2.55
N SER A 109 -6.30 0.22 -3.72
CA SER A 109 -5.50 0.81 -4.79
C SER A 109 -4.76 2.08 -4.33
N ALA A 110 -5.47 3.02 -3.71
CA ALA A 110 -4.85 4.24 -3.18
C ALA A 110 -3.88 3.96 -2.02
N HIS A 111 -4.06 2.88 -1.26
CA HIS A 111 -3.13 2.48 -0.20
C HIS A 111 -1.84 1.87 -0.78
N LEU A 112 -1.94 1.14 -1.89
CA LEU A 112 -0.77 0.68 -2.66
C LEU A 112 0.00 1.86 -3.26
N ASP A 113 -0.70 2.87 -3.79
CA ASP A 113 -0.08 4.12 -4.26
C ASP A 113 0.71 4.82 -3.15
N TYR A 114 0.23 4.78 -1.91
CA TYR A 114 0.97 5.31 -0.76
C TYR A 114 2.26 4.51 -0.53
N PHE A 115 2.20 3.18 -0.57
CA PHE A 115 3.40 2.35 -0.46
C PHE A 115 4.42 2.66 -1.56
N GLU A 116 3.97 2.93 -2.79
CA GLU A 116 4.85 3.35 -3.88
C GLU A 116 5.46 4.73 -3.61
N ALA A 117 4.65 5.70 -3.19
CA ALA A 117 5.10 7.06 -2.87
C ALA A 117 6.18 7.09 -1.78
N ILE A 118 6.11 6.15 -0.81
CA ILE A 118 7.11 6.01 0.25
C ILE A 118 8.27 5.06 -0.11
N GLY A 119 8.27 4.46 -1.31
CA GLY A 119 9.31 3.51 -1.73
C GLY A 119 9.28 2.17 -0.98
N ALA A 120 8.13 1.81 -0.41
CA ALA A 120 7.89 0.57 0.31
C ALA A 120 7.55 -0.62 -0.62
N VAL A 121 7.24 -0.36 -1.89
CA VAL A 121 7.22 -1.35 -2.97
C VAL A 121 8.46 -1.18 -3.85
N GLY A 122 9.05 -2.31 -4.26
CA GLY A 122 10.19 -2.36 -5.17
C GLY A 122 9.78 -1.88 -6.57
N PRO A 123 10.75 -1.53 -7.44
CA PRO A 123 10.44 -1.06 -8.78
C PRO A 123 9.54 -2.08 -9.48
N SER A 124 8.33 -1.64 -9.85
CA SER A 124 7.39 -2.44 -10.61
C SER A 124 8.08 -2.90 -11.89
N ALA A 125 7.86 -4.15 -12.31
CA ALA A 125 8.54 -4.76 -13.46
C ALA A 125 8.37 -3.96 -14.77
N SER A 126 7.42 -3.01 -14.81
CA SER A 126 7.14 -2.10 -15.91
C SER A 126 8.08 -0.87 -16.03
N SER A 127 8.91 -0.55 -15.03
CA SER A 127 9.81 0.63 -15.10
C SER A 127 11.22 0.34 -15.64
N THR A 128 11.48 -0.84 -16.21
CA THR A 128 12.80 -1.18 -16.80
C THR A 128 12.83 -1.17 -18.34
N ASP A 129 11.72 -0.91 -19.03
CA ASP A 129 11.78 -0.66 -20.49
C ASP A 129 11.82 0.83 -20.79
N LEU A 130 13.03 1.43 -20.80
CA LEU A 130 13.48 2.48 -21.73
C LEU A 130 15.01 2.61 -21.72
#